data_AF-A0A838RCD9-F1
#
_entry.id   AF-A0A838RCD9-F1
#
_cell.length_a   1.000
_cell.length_b   1.000
_cell.length_c   1.000
_cell.angle_alpha   90.00
_cell.angle_beta   90.00
_cell.angle_gamma   90.00
#
_symmetry.space_group_name_H-M   'P 1'
#
loop_
_entity.id
_entity.type
_entity.pdbx_description
1 polymer ?
#
loop_
_entity_poly.entity_id
_entity_poly.type
_entity_poly.pdbx_seq_one_letter_code
_entity_poly.pdbx_strand_id
1 'polypeptide(L)'
;MYSEPLSRILSASMRRLEGEIAQRTPLMAEPVQRWMHSLAGSTHPENYFKHPVAFPMLLLPWWLEESLSPTHDERLQGDIIYSTLNGYYYIRLIDNVMDGDSSTDLSLLPAAGFFHTEFQSAYYPYFAADHPFWPYFREVWACSAESAMWDAREAVIDESHFVRVAARKVCAGKIPLAAVCYHYGRPDLIEPCAAFVDRLGCWHQMWNDLFDWNKDLTHQNQSFFLAEAERRRRAEESVAAWVVREGFEWGCTTLQRWMSELQQMALTQKSAPLEHYLQQRAAMIADQQTRVKEGFQRLAKLATLLEG
;
A
#
# COMPACT_ATOMS: atom_id res chain seq x y z
N MET A 1 17.16 2.06 0.27
CA MET A 1 15.98 2.94 0.41
C MET A 1 15.87 3.51 1.81
N TYR A 2 15.83 2.67 2.86
CA TYR A 2 15.86 3.16 4.23
C TYR A 2 17.26 3.64 4.61
N SER A 3 17.37 4.92 4.99
CA SER A 3 18.58 5.47 5.59
C SER A 3 18.77 4.93 7.01
N GLU A 4 19.97 5.05 7.57
CA GLU A 4 20.23 4.69 8.96
C GLU A 4 19.37 5.49 9.96
N PRO A 5 19.22 6.83 9.82
CA PRO A 5 18.31 7.61 10.67
C PRO A 5 16.86 7.11 10.61
N LEU A 6 16.30 6.91 9.41
CA LEU A 6 14.93 6.42 9.27
C LEU A 6 14.76 5.02 9.87
N SER A 7 15.75 4.15 9.68
CA SER A 7 15.74 2.80 10.28
C SER A 7 15.71 2.84 11.80
N ARG A 8 16.50 3.75 12.41
CA ARG A 8 16.50 3.97 13.87
C ARG A 8 15.16 4.47 14.37
N ILE A 9 14.57 5.46 13.69
CA ILE A 9 13.27 6.04 14.07
C ILE A 9 12.15 5.00 13.95
N LEU A 10 12.14 4.20 12.87
CA LEU A 10 11.18 3.12 12.69
C LEU A 10 11.27 2.07 13.82
N SER A 11 12.48 1.57 14.13
CA SER A 11 12.62 0.60 15.23
C SER A 11 12.26 1.22 16.59
N ALA A 12 12.51 2.52 16.81
CA ALA A 12 12.06 3.21 18.01
C ALA A 12 10.53 3.33 18.10
N SER A 13 9.88 3.64 16.98
CA SER A 13 8.42 3.75 16.87
C SER A 13 7.72 2.41 17.08
N MET A 14 8.31 1.32 16.56
CA MET A 14 7.81 -0.04 16.79
C MET A 14 7.90 -0.43 18.27
N ARG A 15 9.05 -0.17 18.92
CA ARG A 15 9.19 -0.40 20.38
C ARG A 15 8.22 0.43 21.20
N ARG A 16 7.94 1.68 20.80
CA ARG A 16 6.93 2.51 21.44
C ARG A 16 5.54 1.88 21.30
N LEU A 17 5.18 1.37 20.12
CA LEU A 17 3.90 0.71 19.89
C LEU A 17 3.74 -0.51 20.79
N GLU A 18 4.73 -1.39 20.81
CA GLU A 18 4.71 -2.58 21.67
C GLU A 18 4.62 -2.23 23.16
N GLY A 19 5.35 -1.19 23.59
CA GLY A 19 5.34 -0.70 24.97
C GLY A 19 4.00 -0.10 25.39
N GLU A 20 3.38 0.73 24.54
CA GLU A 20 2.08 1.35 24.82
C GLU A 20 0.95 0.31 24.89
N ILE A 21 0.97 -0.69 24.00
CA ILE A 21 0.03 -1.82 24.06
C ILE A 21 0.20 -2.59 25.37
N ALA A 22 1.44 -2.94 25.73
CA ALA A 22 1.73 -3.70 26.95
C ALA A 22 1.32 -2.95 28.21
N GLN A 23 1.53 -1.62 28.24
CA GLN A 23 1.23 -0.78 29.39
C GLN A 23 -0.27 -0.50 29.55
N ARG A 24 -0.96 -0.13 28.47
CA ARG A 24 -2.35 0.35 28.54
C ARG A 24 -3.38 -0.76 28.38
N THR A 25 -3.00 -1.83 27.69
CA THR A 25 -3.92 -2.91 27.31
C THR A 25 -3.28 -4.29 27.54
N PRO A 26 -2.84 -4.61 28.77
CA PRO A 26 -2.01 -5.79 29.05
C PRO A 26 -2.64 -7.11 28.63
N LEU A 27 -3.97 -7.23 28.67
CA LEU A 27 -4.68 -8.46 28.27
C LEU A 27 -4.58 -8.75 26.76
N MET A 28 -4.58 -7.72 25.92
CA MET A 28 -4.47 -7.90 24.46
C MET A 28 -3.04 -7.84 23.95
N ALA A 29 -2.06 -7.52 24.80
CA ALA A 29 -0.70 -7.26 24.36
C ALA A 29 -0.04 -8.45 23.67
N GLU A 30 -0.03 -9.62 24.32
CA GLU A 30 0.58 -10.81 23.74
C GLU A 30 -0.14 -11.28 22.46
N PRO A 31 -1.49 -11.40 22.40
CA PRO A 31 -2.19 -11.73 21.16
C PRO A 31 -1.89 -10.75 20.01
N VAL A 32 -1.92 -9.44 20.26
CA VAL A 32 -1.67 -8.42 19.24
C VAL A 32 -0.23 -8.46 18.76
N GLN A 33 0.75 -8.59 19.67
CA GLN A 33 2.16 -8.74 19.29
C GLN A 33 2.39 -9.97 18.43
N ARG A 34 1.85 -11.14 18.82
CA ARG A 34 1.96 -12.37 18.02
C ARG A 34 1.39 -12.19 16.62
N TRP A 35 0.25 -11.50 16.49
CA TRP A 35 -0.34 -11.17 15.20
C TRP A 35 0.54 -10.21 14.38
N MET A 36 1.11 -9.16 14.97
CA MET A 36 2.04 -8.26 14.27
C MET A 36 3.29 -9.00 13.77
N HIS A 37 3.84 -9.91 14.57
CA HIS A 37 4.99 -10.73 14.19
C HIS A 37 4.65 -11.73 13.07
N SER A 38 3.45 -12.34 13.10
CA SER A 38 3.03 -13.28 12.06
C SER A 38 2.88 -12.59 10.71
N LEU A 39 2.33 -11.37 10.69
CA LEU A 39 2.25 -10.53 9.47
C LEU A 39 3.63 -10.25 8.88
N ALA A 40 4.63 -9.99 9.73
CA ALA A 40 5.99 -9.70 9.29
C ALA A 40 6.79 -10.94 8.87
N GLY A 41 6.33 -12.15 9.23
CA GLY A 41 7.08 -13.39 9.05
C GLY A 41 8.45 -13.39 9.75
N SER A 42 8.65 -12.53 10.76
CA SER A 42 9.93 -12.42 11.48
C SER A 42 9.75 -11.90 12.90
N THR A 43 10.79 -12.07 13.73
CA THR A 43 10.84 -11.52 15.09
C THR A 43 10.98 -10.00 15.13
N HIS A 44 11.17 -9.35 13.98
CA HIS A 44 11.34 -7.91 13.85
C HIS A 44 10.21 -7.34 12.98
N PRO A 45 9.07 -6.96 13.58
CA PRO A 45 7.88 -6.57 12.83
C PRO A 45 8.10 -5.34 11.94
N GLU A 46 9.11 -4.51 12.24
CA GLU A 46 9.50 -3.40 11.38
C GLU A 46 9.99 -3.82 9.99
N ASN A 47 10.45 -5.08 9.82
CA ASN A 47 10.92 -5.58 8.53
C ASN A 47 9.79 -5.67 7.50
N TYR A 48 8.54 -5.81 7.95
CA TYR A 48 7.36 -5.76 7.08
C TYR A 48 7.35 -4.48 6.25
N PHE A 49 7.59 -3.33 6.89
CA PHE A 49 7.55 -2.02 6.25
C PHE A 49 8.79 -1.72 5.41
N LYS A 50 9.89 -2.46 5.61
CA LYS A 50 11.12 -2.33 4.83
C LYS A 50 11.13 -3.19 3.56
N HIS A 51 10.09 -4.00 3.34
CA HIS A 51 10.06 -4.91 2.20
C HIS A 51 10.10 -4.12 0.87
N PRO A 52 10.98 -4.46 -0.10
CA PRO A 52 11.15 -3.67 -1.32
C PRO A 52 9.88 -3.50 -2.17
N VAL A 53 8.95 -4.46 -2.09
CA VAL A 53 7.67 -4.38 -2.81
C VAL A 53 6.56 -3.66 -2.04
N ALA A 54 6.73 -3.38 -0.74
CA ALA A 54 5.70 -2.73 0.05
C ALA A 54 5.37 -1.33 -0.48
N PHE A 55 4.14 -0.88 -0.23
CA PHE A 55 3.77 0.50 -0.49
C PHE A 55 4.61 1.42 0.41
N PRO A 56 5.22 2.50 -0.12
CA PRO A 56 6.27 3.26 0.57
C PRO A 56 5.71 4.25 1.62
N MET A 57 4.74 3.84 2.43
CA MET A 57 3.96 4.74 3.31
C MET A 57 4.81 5.49 4.36
N LEU A 58 5.95 4.92 4.77
CA LEU A 58 6.88 5.57 5.71
C LEU A 58 7.94 6.41 4.98
N LEU A 59 8.22 6.10 3.71
CA LEU A 59 9.23 6.79 2.92
C LEU A 59 8.69 8.06 2.28
N LEU A 60 7.42 8.08 1.87
CA LEU A 60 6.79 9.25 1.25
C LEU A 60 6.83 10.51 2.16
N PRO A 61 6.36 10.47 3.44
CA PRO A 61 6.47 11.65 4.33
C PRO A 61 7.93 12.00 4.66
N TRP A 62 8.83 11.01 4.71
CA TRP A 62 10.25 11.23 4.93
C TRP A 62 10.90 12.00 3.76
N TRP A 63 10.65 11.59 2.51
CA TRP A 63 11.16 12.26 1.31
C TRP A 63 10.50 13.60 1.05
N LEU A 64 9.23 13.76 1.43
CA LEU A 64 8.56 15.04 1.37
C LEU A 64 9.26 16.05 2.29
N GLU A 65 9.57 15.66 3.52
CA GLU A 65 10.31 16.54 4.43
C GLU A 65 11.71 16.89 3.90
N GLU A 66 12.44 15.94 3.28
CA GLU A 66 13.75 16.21 2.63
C GLU A 66 13.66 17.32 1.58
N SER A 67 12.51 17.48 0.93
CA SER A 67 12.29 18.53 -0.06
C SER A 67 11.96 19.91 0.55
N LEU A 68 11.58 19.94 1.83
CA LEU A 68 11.09 21.13 2.54
C LEU A 68 12.09 21.65 3.56
N SER A 69 12.95 20.80 4.11
CA SER A 69 13.91 21.12 5.15
C SER A 69 15.25 20.44 4.88
N PRO A 70 16.40 21.10 5.15
CA PRO A 70 17.72 20.48 5.02
C PRO A 70 17.99 19.39 6.06
N THR A 71 17.19 19.35 7.13
CA THR A 71 17.30 18.37 8.21
C THR A 71 15.93 17.88 8.63
N HIS A 72 15.78 16.58 8.87
CA HIS A 72 14.54 16.02 9.42
C HIS A 72 14.32 16.45 10.87
N ASP A 73 13.08 16.81 11.19
CA ASP A 73 12.60 16.83 12.56
C ASP A 73 12.36 15.37 13.01
N GLU A 74 13.34 14.80 13.72
CA GLU A 74 13.27 13.42 14.19
C GLU A 74 12.05 13.16 15.09
N ARG A 75 11.59 14.18 15.83
CA ARG A 75 10.43 14.04 16.72
C ARG A 75 9.16 13.95 15.91
N LEU A 76 8.97 14.87 14.96
CA LEU A 76 7.85 14.85 14.03
C LEU A 76 7.81 13.53 13.24
N GLN A 77 8.93 13.12 12.65
CA GLN A 77 8.99 11.87 11.87
C GLN A 77 8.74 10.64 12.75
N GLY A 78 9.24 10.63 13.99
CA GLY A 78 8.91 9.58 14.95
C GLY A 78 7.42 9.47 15.24
N ASP A 79 6.74 10.59 15.46
CA ASP A 79 5.29 10.61 15.69
C ASP A 79 4.49 10.27 14.42
N ILE A 80 4.93 10.71 13.25
CA ILE A 80 4.33 10.36 11.95
C ILE A 80 4.46 8.86 11.68
N ILE A 81 5.64 8.27 11.90
CA ILE A 81 5.84 6.83 11.71
C ILE A 81 5.02 6.05 12.73
N TYR A 82 5.06 6.44 14.01
CA TYR A 82 4.24 5.83 15.05
C TYR A 82 2.75 5.85 14.70
N SER A 83 2.23 7.00 14.27
CA SER A 83 0.86 7.15 13.78
C SER A 83 0.59 6.20 12.61
N THR A 84 1.45 6.23 11.59
CA THR A 84 1.28 5.45 10.36
C THR A 84 1.28 3.94 10.63
N LEU A 85 2.10 3.45 11.55
CA LEU A 85 2.09 2.05 12.00
C LEU A 85 0.74 1.67 12.62
N ASN A 86 0.23 2.50 13.54
CA ASN A 86 -1.06 2.27 14.18
C ASN A 86 -2.22 2.32 13.17
N GLY A 87 -2.22 3.30 12.26
CA GLY A 87 -3.22 3.39 11.19
C GLY A 87 -3.18 2.18 10.25
N TYR A 88 -1.98 1.70 9.89
CA TYR A 88 -1.80 0.49 9.10
C TYR A 88 -2.37 -0.74 9.81
N TYR A 89 -2.00 -0.99 11.07
CA TYR A 89 -2.50 -2.15 11.81
C TYR A 89 -4.00 -2.07 12.07
N TYR A 90 -4.57 -0.87 12.25
CA TYR A 90 -6.01 -0.70 12.29
C TYR A 90 -6.67 -1.22 11.01
N ILE A 91 -6.25 -0.71 9.85
CA ILE A 91 -6.83 -1.08 8.55
C ILE A 91 -6.63 -2.58 8.32
N ARG A 92 -5.40 -3.07 8.50
CA ARG A 92 -5.06 -4.48 8.26
C ARG A 92 -5.88 -5.43 9.12
N LEU A 93 -6.14 -5.07 10.38
CA LEU A 93 -6.97 -5.87 11.29
C LEU A 93 -8.42 -5.96 10.79
N ILE A 94 -9.01 -4.84 10.36
CA ILE A 94 -10.36 -4.79 9.82
C ILE A 94 -10.44 -5.58 8.51
N ASP A 95 -9.51 -5.37 7.58
CA ASP A 95 -9.43 -6.09 6.30
C ASP A 95 -9.32 -7.60 6.54
N ASN A 96 -8.44 -8.03 7.45
CA ASN A 96 -8.30 -9.45 7.77
C ASN A 96 -9.61 -10.09 8.26
N VAL A 97 -10.40 -9.37 9.06
CA VAL A 97 -11.71 -9.83 9.52
C VAL A 97 -12.72 -9.87 8.37
N MET A 98 -12.75 -8.84 7.52
CA MET A 98 -13.67 -8.75 6.38
C MET A 98 -13.39 -9.82 5.32
N ASP A 99 -12.12 -10.12 5.08
CA ASP A 99 -11.66 -11.12 4.10
C ASP A 99 -11.78 -12.57 4.62
N GLY A 100 -12.13 -12.76 5.90
CA GLY A 100 -12.20 -14.08 6.51
C GLY A 100 -10.83 -14.77 6.66
N ASP A 101 -9.76 -13.99 6.80
CA ASP A 101 -8.40 -14.53 6.99
C ASP A 101 -8.30 -15.25 8.35
N SER A 102 -8.22 -16.58 8.29
CA SER A 102 -8.21 -17.49 9.46
C SER A 102 -7.10 -17.22 10.48
N SER A 103 -6.08 -16.43 10.12
CA SER A 103 -4.98 -16.04 11.01
C SER A 103 -5.36 -14.96 12.02
N THR A 104 -6.47 -14.24 11.78
CA THR A 104 -6.95 -13.16 12.64
C THR A 104 -8.21 -13.60 13.37
N ASP A 105 -8.07 -13.89 14.66
CA ASP A 105 -9.21 -14.20 15.52
C ASP A 105 -10.04 -12.93 15.73
N LEU A 106 -11.37 -13.02 15.60
CA LEU A 106 -12.32 -11.95 15.92
C LEU A 106 -12.07 -11.38 17.34
N SER A 107 -11.43 -12.16 18.21
CA SER A 107 -10.96 -11.74 19.53
C SER A 107 -9.97 -10.57 19.52
N LEU A 108 -9.29 -10.28 18.40
CA LEU A 108 -8.39 -9.14 18.27
C LEU A 108 -9.10 -7.82 17.93
N LEU A 109 -10.36 -7.85 17.49
CA LEU A 109 -11.10 -6.66 17.08
C LEU A 109 -11.10 -5.50 18.12
N PRO A 110 -11.15 -5.75 19.45
CA PRO A 110 -11.00 -4.68 20.44
C PRO A 110 -9.71 -3.85 20.31
N ALA A 111 -8.62 -4.44 19.78
CA ALA A 111 -7.35 -3.74 19.53
C ALA A 111 -7.49 -2.62 18.49
N ALA A 112 -8.51 -2.67 17.62
CA ALA A 112 -8.81 -1.57 16.71
C ALA A 112 -9.04 -0.24 17.44
N GLY A 113 -9.64 -0.28 18.65
CA GLY A 113 -9.82 0.93 19.47
C GLY A 113 -8.49 1.54 19.93
N PHE A 114 -7.52 0.69 20.27
CA PHE A 114 -6.16 1.12 20.63
C PHE A 114 -5.47 1.76 19.41
N PHE A 115 -5.41 1.02 18.29
CA PHE A 115 -4.72 1.47 17.08
C PHE A 115 -5.31 2.78 16.55
N HIS A 116 -6.63 2.92 16.51
CA HIS A 116 -7.27 4.16 16.07
C HIS A 116 -6.92 5.34 16.99
N THR A 117 -6.89 5.11 18.31
CA THR A 117 -6.58 6.16 19.28
C THR A 117 -5.15 6.64 19.12
N GLU A 118 -4.19 5.73 19.02
CA GLU A 118 -2.76 6.07 18.87
C GLU A 118 -2.42 6.62 17.46
N PHE A 119 -3.16 6.19 16.43
CA PHE A 119 -3.11 6.79 15.10
C PHE A 119 -3.41 8.29 15.14
N GLN A 120 -4.49 8.68 15.81
CA GLN A 120 -4.90 10.08 15.89
C GLN A 120 -4.07 10.88 16.92
N SER A 121 -3.76 10.29 18.07
CA SER A 121 -3.18 11.01 19.22
C SER A 121 -1.79 11.59 18.93
N ALA A 122 -1.03 10.92 18.06
CA ALA A 122 0.30 11.33 17.64
C ALA A 122 0.33 12.73 17.00
N TYR A 123 -0.78 13.20 16.45
CA TYR A 123 -0.87 14.50 15.79
C TYR A 123 -1.26 15.67 16.72
N TYR A 124 -1.81 15.40 17.91
CA TYR A 124 -2.23 16.45 18.85
C TYR A 124 -1.13 17.42 19.29
N PRO A 125 0.14 17.00 19.48
CA PRO A 125 1.22 17.93 19.82
C PRO A 125 1.52 18.96 18.72
N TYR A 126 1.13 18.70 17.48
CA TYR A 126 1.49 19.50 16.30
C TYR A 126 0.36 20.39 15.80
N PHE A 127 -0.90 19.98 16.02
CA PHE A 127 -2.06 20.66 15.46
C PHE A 127 -3.09 20.96 16.54
N ALA A 128 -3.35 22.26 16.77
CA ALA A 128 -4.44 22.71 17.63
C ALA A 128 -5.80 22.17 17.16
N ALA A 129 -6.79 22.12 18.04
CA ALA A 129 -8.08 21.49 17.75
C ALA A 129 -8.85 22.12 16.57
N ASP A 130 -8.64 23.40 16.31
CA ASP A 130 -9.23 24.17 15.21
C ASP A 130 -8.37 24.19 13.93
N HIS A 131 -7.21 23.52 13.94
CA HIS A 131 -6.30 23.47 12.81
C HIS A 131 -6.91 22.73 11.60
N PRO A 132 -6.70 23.20 10.34
CA PRO A 132 -7.29 22.61 9.12
C PRO A 132 -6.87 21.16 8.82
N PHE A 133 -5.80 20.67 9.47
CA PHE A 133 -5.42 19.26 9.43
C PHE A 133 -6.55 18.32 9.86
N TRP A 134 -7.33 18.68 10.90
CA TRP A 134 -8.32 17.77 11.46
C TRP A 134 -9.53 17.51 10.54
N PRO A 135 -10.12 18.52 9.88
CA PRO A 135 -11.07 18.28 8.81
C PRO A 135 -10.53 17.35 7.72
N TYR A 136 -9.31 17.60 7.22
CA TYR A 136 -8.68 16.78 6.18
C TYR A 136 -8.47 15.33 6.65
N PHE A 137 -7.93 15.13 7.86
CA PHE A 137 -7.76 13.82 8.47
C PHE A 137 -9.07 13.03 8.49
N ARG A 138 -10.15 13.64 8.97
CA ARG A 138 -11.46 12.97 9.09
C ARG A 138 -12.03 12.60 7.74
N GLU A 139 -11.92 13.49 6.75
CA GLU A 139 -12.38 13.24 5.39
C GLU A 139 -11.64 12.07 4.75
N VAL A 140 -10.31 12.10 4.77
CA VAL A 140 -9.47 11.04 4.21
C VAL A 140 -9.71 9.70 4.91
N TRP A 141 -9.82 9.71 6.24
CA TRP A 141 -10.07 8.51 7.02
C TRP A 141 -11.45 7.91 6.76
N ALA A 142 -12.50 8.74 6.73
CA ALA A 142 -13.85 8.29 6.38
C ALA A 142 -13.90 7.71 4.96
N CYS A 143 -13.21 8.34 4.00
CA CYS A 143 -13.11 7.85 2.63
C CYS A 143 -12.43 6.47 2.56
N SER A 144 -11.38 6.23 3.36
CA SER A 144 -10.74 4.92 3.48
C SER A 144 -11.72 3.85 3.96
N ALA A 145 -12.48 4.13 5.02
CA ALA A 145 -13.45 3.20 5.59
C ALA A 145 -14.62 2.91 4.63
N GLU A 146 -15.16 3.94 3.98
CA GLU A 146 -16.24 3.78 3.00
C GLU A 146 -15.79 2.91 1.82
N SER A 147 -14.53 3.04 1.40
CA SER A 147 -13.98 2.30 0.26
C SER A 147 -13.84 0.81 0.53
N ALA A 148 -13.46 0.42 1.75
CA ALA A 148 -13.47 -0.98 2.17
C ALA A 148 -14.89 -1.58 2.08
N MET A 149 -15.93 -0.80 2.41
CA MET A 149 -17.32 -1.25 2.29
C MET A 149 -17.78 -1.38 0.83
N TRP A 150 -17.35 -0.47 -0.05
CA TRP A 150 -17.68 -0.54 -1.48
C TRP A 150 -17.02 -1.73 -2.17
N ASP A 151 -15.74 -1.98 -1.85
CA ASP A 151 -14.98 -3.13 -2.37
C ASP A 151 -15.68 -4.47 -2.06
N ALA A 152 -16.25 -4.59 -0.86
CA ALA A 152 -16.99 -5.79 -0.45
C ALA A 152 -18.37 -5.98 -1.13
N ARG A 153 -18.90 -4.98 -1.83
CA ARG A 153 -20.29 -4.98 -2.35
C ARG A 153 -20.41 -5.04 -3.86
N GLU A 154 -19.41 -4.57 -4.59
CA GLU A 154 -19.54 -4.32 -6.03
C GLU A 154 -19.08 -5.52 -6.87
N ALA A 155 -19.93 -5.92 -7.82
CA ALA A 155 -19.72 -7.12 -8.64
C ALA A 155 -19.01 -6.81 -9.99
N VAL A 156 -18.93 -5.53 -10.39
CA VAL A 156 -18.38 -5.12 -11.68
C VAL A 156 -17.21 -4.16 -11.48
N ILE A 157 -16.03 -4.62 -11.88
CA ILE A 157 -14.79 -3.84 -11.80
C ILE A 157 -14.44 -3.38 -13.21
N ASP A 158 -14.62 -2.10 -13.53
CA ASP A 158 -14.07 -1.44 -14.73
C ASP A 158 -12.87 -0.53 -14.37
N GLU A 159 -12.18 0.07 -15.34
CA GLU A 159 -11.01 0.93 -15.06
C GLU A 159 -11.37 2.13 -14.18
N SER A 160 -12.54 2.73 -14.36
CA SER A 160 -12.98 3.89 -13.57
C SER A 160 -13.28 3.51 -12.12
N HIS A 161 -13.88 2.34 -11.92
CA HIS A 161 -14.13 1.74 -10.63
C HIS A 161 -12.82 1.36 -9.97
N PHE A 162 -11.93 0.68 -10.69
CA PHE A 162 -10.62 0.28 -10.21
C PHE A 162 -9.81 1.48 -9.73
N VAL A 163 -9.69 2.53 -10.55
CA VAL A 163 -8.96 3.75 -10.18
C VAL A 163 -9.55 4.35 -8.90
N ARG A 164 -10.88 4.41 -8.80
CA ARG A 164 -11.56 4.92 -7.60
C ARG A 164 -11.27 4.06 -6.37
N VAL A 165 -11.35 2.74 -6.46
CA VAL A 165 -11.16 1.84 -5.31
C VAL A 165 -9.69 1.71 -4.93
N ALA A 166 -8.79 1.45 -5.89
CA ALA A 166 -7.37 1.27 -5.65
C ALA A 166 -6.72 2.53 -5.07
N ALA A 167 -7.08 3.72 -5.57
CA ALA A 167 -6.66 4.99 -4.98
C ALA A 167 -7.14 5.13 -3.53
N ARG A 168 -8.39 4.73 -3.26
CA ARG A 168 -8.96 4.89 -1.93
C ARG A 168 -8.50 3.83 -0.91
N LYS A 169 -8.06 2.65 -1.34
CA LYS A 169 -7.43 1.64 -0.47
C LYS A 169 -6.13 2.14 0.18
N VAL A 170 -5.39 3.02 -0.49
CA VAL A 170 -4.17 3.64 0.03
C VAL A 170 -4.40 5.06 0.57
N CYS A 171 -5.65 5.52 0.66
CA CYS A 171 -6.01 6.90 0.97
C CYS A 171 -5.45 7.37 2.31
N ALA A 172 -5.43 6.49 3.32
CA ALA A 172 -4.85 6.78 4.63
C ALA A 172 -3.37 7.22 4.56
N GLY A 173 -2.63 6.79 3.52
CA GLY A 173 -1.26 7.25 3.24
C GLY A 173 -1.14 8.75 2.94
N LYS A 174 -2.24 9.45 2.67
CA LYS A 174 -2.28 10.90 2.46
C LYS A 174 -2.21 11.71 3.76
N ILE A 175 -2.63 11.11 4.88
CA ILE A 175 -2.65 11.77 6.19
C ILE A 175 -1.24 12.17 6.66
N PRO A 176 -0.23 11.28 6.67
CA PRO A 176 1.11 11.66 7.08
C PRO A 176 1.75 12.71 6.15
N LEU A 177 1.41 12.70 4.85
CA LEU A 177 1.87 13.73 3.90
C LEU A 177 1.27 15.09 4.24
N ALA A 178 -0.04 15.14 4.51
CA ALA A 178 -0.68 16.38 4.94
C ALA A 178 -0.12 16.90 6.26
N ALA A 179 0.23 16.02 7.20
CA ALA A 179 0.89 16.42 8.45
C ALA A 179 2.23 17.12 8.17
N VAL A 180 3.09 16.57 7.30
CA VAL A 180 4.34 17.23 6.89
C VAL A 180 4.05 18.57 6.20
N CYS A 181 3.14 18.60 5.23
CA CYS A 181 2.76 19.82 4.51
C CYS A 181 2.30 20.93 5.46
N TYR A 182 1.41 20.63 6.40
CA TYR A 182 0.92 21.62 7.35
C TYR A 182 1.99 22.06 8.33
N HIS A 183 2.80 21.12 8.85
CA HIS A 183 3.88 21.44 9.77
C HIS A 183 4.88 22.44 9.18
N TYR A 184 5.21 22.29 7.90
CA TYR A 184 6.13 23.16 7.17
C TYR A 184 5.44 24.35 6.45
N GLY A 185 4.14 24.59 6.69
CA GLY A 185 3.43 25.73 6.10
C GLY A 185 3.26 25.66 4.57
N ARG A 186 3.18 24.43 4.01
CA ARG A 186 3.04 24.14 2.58
C ARG A 186 1.77 23.34 2.24
N PRO A 187 0.57 23.83 2.60
CA PRO A 187 -0.68 23.14 2.27
C PRO A 187 -0.92 23.03 0.75
N ASP A 188 -0.27 23.87 -0.06
CA ASP A 188 -0.29 23.80 -1.52
C ASP A 188 0.25 22.48 -2.09
N LEU A 189 1.05 21.74 -1.32
CA LEU A 189 1.60 20.45 -1.72
C LEU A 189 0.69 19.27 -1.40
N ILE A 190 -0.38 19.45 -0.63
CA ILE A 190 -1.28 18.36 -0.21
C ILE A 190 -1.92 17.68 -1.44
N GLU A 191 -2.52 18.45 -2.33
CA GLU A 191 -3.19 17.92 -3.53
C GLU A 191 -2.22 17.20 -4.50
N PRO A 192 -1.06 17.78 -4.88
CA PRO A 192 -0.06 17.06 -5.67
C PRO A 192 0.42 15.76 -5.02
N CYS A 193 0.64 15.75 -3.71
CA CYS A 193 1.03 14.56 -2.97
C CYS A 193 -0.10 13.51 -2.93
N ALA A 194 -1.34 13.94 -2.73
CA ALA A 194 -2.51 13.07 -2.73
C ALA A 194 -2.73 12.41 -4.10
N ALA A 195 -2.61 13.19 -5.18
CA ALA A 195 -2.69 12.66 -6.55
C ALA A 195 -1.59 11.63 -6.84
N PHE A 196 -0.38 11.87 -6.32
CA PHE A 196 0.72 10.90 -6.45
C PHE A 196 0.41 9.59 -5.72
N VAL A 197 -0.08 9.67 -4.47
CA VAL A 197 -0.51 8.50 -3.70
C VAL A 197 -1.58 7.71 -4.43
N ASP A 198 -2.58 8.39 -4.99
CA ASP A 198 -3.68 7.74 -5.73
C ASP A 198 -3.17 6.97 -6.94
N ARG A 199 -2.30 7.60 -7.75
CA ARG A 199 -1.72 6.95 -8.94
C ARG A 199 -0.80 5.80 -8.55
N LEU A 200 -0.02 5.96 -7.48
CA LEU A 200 0.87 4.90 -7.00
C LEU A 200 0.07 3.73 -6.44
N GLY A 201 -1.05 3.99 -5.76
CA GLY A 201 -1.99 2.97 -5.30
C GLY A 201 -2.58 2.16 -6.44
N CYS A 202 -3.05 2.83 -7.50
CA CYS A 202 -3.54 2.17 -8.71
C CYS A 202 -2.47 1.28 -9.34
N TRP A 203 -1.25 1.80 -9.50
CA TRP A 203 -0.14 1.05 -10.06
C TRP A 203 0.24 -0.16 -9.18
N HIS A 204 0.28 0.03 -7.87
CA HIS A 204 0.62 -1.05 -6.93
C HIS A 204 -0.43 -2.16 -6.94
N GLN A 205 -1.72 -1.79 -6.93
CA GLN A 205 -2.81 -2.77 -6.99
C GLN A 205 -2.82 -3.54 -8.31
N MET A 206 -2.64 -2.85 -9.45
CA MET A 206 -2.57 -3.54 -10.75
C MET A 206 -1.37 -4.46 -10.86
N TRP A 207 -0.25 -4.12 -10.19
CA TRP A 207 0.90 -5.01 -10.12
C TRP A 207 0.56 -6.28 -9.34
N ASN A 208 -0.14 -6.17 -8.20
CA ASN A 208 -0.66 -7.33 -7.48
C ASN A 208 -1.62 -8.14 -8.35
N ASP A 209 -2.66 -7.52 -8.92
CA ASP A 209 -3.67 -8.20 -9.76
C ASP A 209 -3.04 -8.93 -10.95
N LEU A 210 -2.01 -8.35 -11.57
CA LEU A 210 -1.31 -8.97 -12.71
C LEU A 210 -0.45 -10.15 -12.28
N PHE A 211 0.32 -10.05 -11.20
CA PHE A 211 1.28 -11.10 -10.83
C PHE A 211 0.67 -12.19 -9.94
N ASP A 212 -0.45 -11.90 -9.26
CA ASP A 212 -1.21 -12.85 -8.45
C ASP A 212 -2.45 -13.41 -9.18
N TRP A 213 -2.65 -13.09 -10.46
CA TRP A 213 -3.83 -13.49 -11.24
C TRP A 213 -4.23 -14.97 -11.09
N ASN A 214 -3.26 -15.88 -11.05
CA ASN A 214 -3.51 -17.32 -10.94
C ASN A 214 -4.01 -17.70 -9.54
N LYS A 215 -3.49 -17.05 -8.50
CA LYS A 215 -3.93 -17.21 -7.12
C LYS A 215 -5.34 -16.66 -6.97
N ASP A 216 -5.60 -15.46 -7.50
CA ASP A 216 -6.93 -14.84 -7.45
C ASP A 216 -7.97 -15.69 -8.17
N LEU A 217 -7.63 -16.21 -9.35
CA LEU A 217 -8.49 -17.12 -10.10
C LEU A 217 -8.79 -18.40 -9.30
N THR A 218 -7.78 -18.98 -8.65
CA THR A 218 -7.93 -20.22 -7.84
C THR A 218 -8.83 -20.00 -6.62
N HIS A 219 -8.72 -18.84 -5.98
CA HIS A 219 -9.53 -18.48 -4.80
C HIS A 219 -10.87 -17.82 -5.16
N GLN A 220 -11.19 -17.66 -6.45
CA GLN A 220 -12.39 -16.96 -6.93
C GLN A 220 -12.46 -15.50 -6.48
N ASN A 221 -11.30 -14.89 -6.22
CA ASN A 221 -11.20 -13.47 -5.94
C ASN A 221 -11.37 -12.69 -7.24
N GLN A 222 -12.26 -11.69 -7.24
CA GLN A 222 -12.37 -10.76 -8.36
C GLN A 222 -11.25 -9.74 -8.29
N SER A 223 -10.52 -9.55 -9.38
CA SER A 223 -9.50 -8.52 -9.53
C SER A 223 -9.72 -7.75 -10.83
N PHE A 224 -9.15 -6.55 -10.96
CA PHE A 224 -9.33 -5.77 -12.19
C PHE A 224 -8.74 -6.48 -13.40
N PHE A 225 -7.60 -7.16 -13.22
CA PHE A 225 -6.98 -7.96 -14.27
C PHE A 225 -7.89 -9.11 -14.74
N LEU A 226 -8.54 -9.82 -13.80
CA LEU A 226 -9.49 -10.90 -14.14
C LEU A 226 -10.79 -10.36 -14.75
N ALA A 227 -11.27 -9.20 -14.33
CA ALA A 227 -12.42 -8.54 -14.95
C ALA A 227 -12.12 -8.13 -16.40
N GLU A 228 -10.90 -7.68 -16.70
CA GLU A 228 -10.44 -7.42 -18.07
C GLU A 228 -10.26 -8.72 -18.87
N ALA A 229 -9.84 -9.81 -18.23
CA ALA A 229 -9.80 -11.13 -18.87
C ALA A 229 -11.18 -11.53 -19.36
N GLU A 230 -12.22 -11.41 -18.53
CA GLU A 230 -13.60 -11.74 -18.92
C GLU A 230 -14.13 -10.85 -20.05
N ARG A 231 -13.70 -9.58 -20.11
CA ARG A 231 -14.09 -8.66 -21.21
C ARG A 231 -13.38 -8.94 -22.53
N ARG A 232 -12.15 -9.47 -22.49
CA ARG A 232 -11.25 -9.53 -23.66
C ARG A 232 -10.98 -10.95 -24.18
N ARG A 233 -11.21 -11.98 -23.36
CA ARG A 233 -11.06 -13.37 -23.80
C ARG A 233 -12.08 -13.70 -24.90
N ARG A 234 -11.71 -14.64 -25.76
CA ARG A 234 -12.64 -15.20 -26.76
C ARG A 234 -13.67 -16.08 -26.04
N ALA A 235 -14.84 -16.30 -26.65
CA ALA A 235 -15.96 -17.01 -25.99
C ALA A 235 -15.58 -18.40 -25.42
N GLU A 236 -14.76 -19.16 -26.14
CA GLU A 236 -14.31 -20.51 -25.75
C GLU A 236 -12.90 -20.52 -25.13
N GLU A 237 -12.30 -19.35 -24.93
CA GLU A 237 -10.95 -19.22 -24.37
C GLU A 237 -11.01 -19.16 -22.84
N SER A 238 -10.15 -19.95 -22.18
CA SER A 238 -9.96 -19.85 -20.73
C SER A 238 -9.19 -18.58 -20.36
N VAL A 239 -9.36 -18.10 -19.13
CA VAL A 239 -8.57 -16.96 -18.61
C VAL A 239 -7.07 -17.20 -18.79
N ALA A 240 -6.57 -18.39 -18.46
CA ALA A 240 -5.15 -18.73 -18.61
C ALA A 240 -4.67 -18.64 -20.07
N ALA A 241 -5.48 -19.10 -21.03
CA ALA A 241 -5.17 -18.98 -22.45
C ALA A 241 -5.14 -17.51 -22.91
N TRP A 242 -6.08 -16.68 -22.43
CA TRP A 242 -6.05 -15.24 -22.67
C TRP A 242 -4.80 -14.56 -22.08
N VAL A 243 -4.43 -14.89 -20.84
CA VAL A 243 -3.22 -14.34 -20.19
C VAL A 243 -1.97 -14.60 -21.03
N VAL A 244 -1.80 -15.84 -21.52
CA VAL A 244 -0.66 -16.22 -22.36
C VAL A 244 -0.71 -15.53 -23.72
N ARG A 245 -1.89 -15.42 -24.34
CA ARG A 245 -2.06 -14.85 -25.68
C ARG A 245 -1.85 -13.34 -25.72
N GLU A 246 -2.45 -12.60 -24.80
CA GLU A 246 -2.38 -11.13 -24.78
C GLU A 246 -2.38 -10.52 -23.37
N GLY A 247 -3.03 -11.16 -22.40
CA GLY A 247 -3.36 -10.53 -21.12
C GLY A 247 -2.13 -10.09 -20.34
N PHE A 248 -1.09 -10.92 -20.29
CA PHE A 248 0.16 -10.57 -19.61
C PHE A 248 0.84 -9.35 -20.23
N GLU A 249 0.93 -9.29 -21.56
CA GLU A 249 1.55 -8.15 -22.26
C GLU A 249 0.70 -6.88 -22.10
N TRP A 250 -0.62 -7.00 -22.15
CA TRP A 250 -1.54 -5.90 -21.87
C TRP A 250 -1.36 -5.35 -20.45
N GLY A 251 -1.26 -6.24 -19.45
CA GLY A 251 -1.02 -5.85 -18.06
C GLY A 251 0.32 -5.15 -17.86
N CYS A 252 1.41 -5.69 -18.44
CA CYS A 252 2.72 -5.04 -18.41
C CYS A 252 2.71 -3.67 -19.08
N THR A 253 2.04 -3.53 -20.23
CA THR A 253 1.90 -2.25 -20.94
C THR A 253 1.16 -1.22 -20.09
N THR A 254 0.11 -1.65 -19.39
CA THR A 254 -0.66 -0.80 -18.46
C THR A 254 0.20 -0.31 -17.30
N LEU A 255 0.98 -1.21 -16.68
CA LEU A 255 1.91 -0.86 -15.59
C LEU A 255 3.03 0.09 -16.05
N GLN A 256 3.56 -0.09 -17.27
CA GLN A 256 4.59 0.79 -17.83
C GLN A 256 4.04 2.19 -18.11
N ARG A 257 2.82 2.30 -18.65
CA ARG A 257 2.14 3.58 -18.86
C ARG A 257 1.99 4.34 -17.54
N TRP A 258 1.43 3.71 -16.52
CA TRP A 258 1.23 4.36 -15.21
C TRP A 258 2.54 4.63 -14.46
N MET A 259 3.58 3.81 -14.64
CA MET A 259 4.92 4.11 -14.13
C MET A 259 5.50 5.37 -14.77
N SER A 260 5.29 5.56 -16.08
CA SER A 260 5.73 6.77 -16.80
C SER A 260 5.03 8.01 -16.27
N GLU A 261 3.74 7.93 -15.98
CA GLU A 261 2.97 9.00 -15.31
C GLU A 261 3.54 9.31 -13.93
N LEU A 262 3.80 8.29 -13.10
CA LEU A 262 4.41 8.48 -11.77
C LEU A 262 5.79 9.15 -11.86
N GLN A 263 6.61 8.78 -12.83
CA GLN A 263 7.92 9.38 -13.04
C GLN A 263 7.80 10.86 -13.44
N GLN A 264 6.84 11.22 -14.29
CA GLN A 264 6.55 12.62 -14.63
C GLN A 264 6.08 13.43 -13.41
N MET A 265 5.25 12.82 -12.56
CA MET A 265 4.82 13.44 -11.30
C MET A 265 6.00 13.67 -10.35
N ALA A 266 6.89 12.68 -10.19
CA ALA A 266 8.08 12.79 -9.36
C ALA A 266 9.06 13.87 -9.85
N LEU A 267 9.27 13.97 -11.17
CA LEU A 267 10.07 15.03 -11.79
C LEU A 267 9.48 16.42 -11.52
N THR A 268 8.15 16.56 -11.58
CA THR A 268 7.45 17.82 -11.27
C THR A 268 7.65 18.22 -9.82
N GLN A 269 7.69 17.24 -8.90
CA GLN A 269 7.96 17.43 -7.48
C GLN A 269 9.46 17.62 -7.16
N LYS A 270 10.36 17.40 -8.13
CA LYS A 270 11.82 17.48 -7.98
C LYS A 270 12.37 16.64 -6.82
N SER A 271 11.77 15.47 -6.59
CA SER A 271 12.15 14.57 -5.51
C SER A 271 13.07 13.47 -6.03
N ALA A 272 14.38 13.67 -5.93
CA ALA A 272 15.38 12.67 -6.34
C ALA A 272 15.20 11.30 -5.65
N PRO A 273 14.86 11.20 -4.35
CA PRO A 273 14.56 9.92 -3.72
C PRO A 273 13.35 9.20 -4.33
N LEU A 274 12.30 9.95 -4.68
CA LEU A 274 11.10 9.40 -5.31
C LEU A 274 11.39 8.93 -6.74
N GLU A 275 12.17 9.68 -7.51
CA GLU A 275 12.64 9.25 -8.83
C GLU A 275 13.44 7.95 -8.75
N HIS A 276 14.37 7.86 -7.79
CA HIS A 276 15.15 6.65 -7.57
C HIS A 276 14.29 5.45 -7.18
N TYR A 277 13.30 5.64 -6.30
CA TYR A 277 12.32 4.61 -5.95
C TYR A 277 11.58 4.08 -7.18
N LEU A 278 11.04 4.99 -8.00
CA LEU A 278 10.27 4.61 -9.20
C LEU A 278 11.15 3.90 -10.24
N GLN A 279 12.41 4.30 -10.40
CA GLN A 279 13.37 3.60 -11.25
C GLN A 279 13.64 2.17 -10.76
N GLN A 280 13.82 1.98 -9.45
CA GLN A 280 13.97 0.64 -8.87
C GLN A 280 12.72 -0.21 -9.10
N ARG A 281 11.52 0.33 -8.87
CA ARG A 281 10.25 -0.37 -9.12
C ARG A 281 10.08 -0.74 -10.59
N ALA A 282 10.44 0.15 -11.52
CA ALA A 282 10.39 -0.12 -12.94
C ALA A 282 11.35 -1.26 -13.34
N ALA A 283 12.59 -1.25 -12.81
CA ALA A 283 13.57 -2.31 -13.05
C ALA A 283 13.09 -3.66 -12.51
N MET A 284 12.46 -3.68 -11.33
CA MET A 284 11.88 -4.90 -10.75
C MET A 284 10.79 -5.50 -11.64
N ILE A 285 9.90 -4.68 -12.19
CA ILE A 285 8.88 -5.15 -13.14
C ILE A 285 9.51 -5.71 -14.40
N ALA A 286 10.50 -5.02 -14.97
CA ALA A 286 11.15 -5.48 -16.19
C ALA A 286 11.81 -6.87 -16.00
N ASP A 287 12.44 -7.09 -14.85
CA ASP A 287 13.00 -8.39 -14.47
C ASP A 287 11.92 -9.47 -14.28
N GLN A 288 10.83 -9.16 -13.57
CA GLN A 288 9.69 -10.09 -13.43
C GLN A 288 9.04 -10.43 -14.76
N GLN A 289 8.84 -9.43 -15.63
CA GLN A 289 8.30 -9.62 -16.98
C GLN A 289 9.17 -10.57 -17.80
N THR A 290 10.49 -10.39 -17.74
CA THR A 290 11.45 -11.27 -18.43
C THR A 290 11.32 -12.71 -17.95
N ARG A 291 11.30 -12.93 -16.64
CA ARG A 291 11.17 -14.27 -16.04
C ARG A 291 9.85 -14.97 -16.42
N VAL A 292 8.73 -14.24 -16.40
CA VAL A 292 7.42 -14.81 -16.79
C VAL A 292 7.38 -15.13 -18.29
N LYS A 293 7.90 -14.24 -19.15
CA LYS A 293 7.99 -14.48 -20.59
C LYS A 293 8.82 -15.73 -20.91
N GLU A 294 9.95 -15.92 -20.25
CA GLU A 294 10.75 -17.14 -20.39
C GLU A 294 9.97 -18.39 -19.94
N GLY A 295 9.22 -18.28 -18.85
CA GLY A 295 8.33 -19.35 -18.36
C GLY A 295 7.29 -19.76 -19.41
N PHE A 296 6.58 -18.79 -20.01
CA PHE A 296 5.60 -19.06 -21.06
C PHE A 296 6.23 -19.70 -22.30
N GLN A 297 7.41 -19.25 -22.73
CA GLN A 297 8.11 -19.85 -23.86
C GLN A 297 8.51 -21.31 -23.60
N ARG A 298 8.93 -21.64 -22.37
CA ARG A 298 9.27 -23.02 -21.98
C ARG A 298 8.02 -23.91 -21.98
N LEU A 299 6.90 -23.41 -21.45
CA LEU A 299 5.63 -24.14 -21.45
C LEU A 299 5.11 -24.38 -22.88
N ALA A 300 5.18 -23.39 -23.76
CA ALA A 300 4.79 -23.54 -25.16
C ALA A 300 5.61 -24.61 -25.90
N LYS A 301 6.94 -24.65 -25.64
CA LYS A 301 7.82 -25.69 -26.20
C LYS A 301 7.47 -27.10 -25.69
N LEU A 302 7.16 -27.23 -24.39
CA LEU A 302 6.77 -28.52 -23.80
C LEU A 302 5.43 -29.02 -24.35
N ALA A 303 4.43 -28.13 -24.52
CA ALA A 303 3.16 -28.50 -25.14
C ALA A 303 3.35 -29.03 -26.56
N THR A 304 4.20 -28.37 -27.37
CA THR A 304 4.51 -28.80 -28.74
C THR A 304 5.20 -30.18 -28.78
N LEU A 305 6.00 -30.51 -27.77
CA LEU A 305 6.70 -31.82 -27.66
C LEU A 305 5.81 -32.96 -27.13
N LEU A 306 4.70 -32.64 -26.47
CA LEU A 306 3.74 -33.64 -25.94
C LEU A 306 2.62 -33.93 -26.94
N GLU A 307 2.37 -33.03 -27.89
CA GLU A 307 1.40 -33.19 -28.97
C GLU A 307 2.01 -33.81 -30.26
N GLY A 308 3.33 -33.98 -30.32
CA GLY A 308 4.07 -34.59 -31.44
C GLY A 308 4.65 -35.96 -31.09
#